data_AF-A0A2P5AWY8-F1
#
_entry.id   AF-A0A2P5AWY8-F1
#
_cell.length_a   1.000
_cell.length_b   1.000
_cell.length_c   1.000
_cell.angle_alpha   90.00
_cell.angle_beta   90.00
_cell.angle_gamma   90.00
#
_symmetry.space_group_name_H-M   'P 1'
#
loop_
_entity.id
_entity.type
_entity.pdbx_description
1 polymer ?
#
loop_
_entity_poly.entity_id
_entity_poly.type
_entity_poly.pdbx_seq_one_letter_code
_entity_poly.pdbx_strand_id
1 'polypeptide(L)'
;MEITSLQGELLGWTCFYIGVAAVAFGSSYYHLKPNDARLVWDRLPMTIAFTSIMAIFIIERIDDRKGTISIIPLLLAGLLSILYWRYFDDLRPYALVQFVPCIAIPVMAILLPPMYTHSAYWLWAAGFYLLAKVEEAADKVIYGWTHHIVSGHTLKHLCAAMVPVFLTLMLAKRTVETER
;
A
#
# COMPACT_ATOMS: atom_id res chain seq x y z
N MET A 1 15.05 -18.94 10.01
CA MET A 1 14.04 -17.89 10.20
C MET A 1 13.75 -17.82 11.68
N GLU A 2 14.03 -16.69 12.34
CA GLU A 2 13.76 -16.52 13.78
C GLU A 2 12.25 -16.45 14.04
N ILE A 3 11.80 -16.89 15.22
CA ILE A 3 10.38 -16.92 15.61
C ILE A 3 9.77 -15.51 15.58
N THR A 4 10.57 -14.49 15.85
CA THR A 4 10.24 -13.06 15.79
C THR A 4 9.87 -12.60 14.39
N SER A 5 10.65 -12.99 13.37
CA SER A 5 10.37 -12.71 11.95
C SER A 5 8.97 -13.20 11.57
N LEU A 6 8.64 -14.44 11.92
CA LEU A 6 7.36 -15.03 11.55
C LEU A 6 6.17 -14.29 12.19
N GLN A 7 6.28 -13.89 13.46
CA GLN A 7 5.22 -13.14 14.14
C GLN A 7 5.05 -11.72 13.58
N GLY A 8 6.15 -11.01 13.30
CA GLY A 8 6.11 -9.69 12.71
C GLY A 8 5.52 -9.68 11.31
N GLU A 9 5.93 -10.63 10.46
CA GLU A 9 5.36 -10.79 9.12
C GLU A 9 3.86 -11.12 9.17
N LEU A 10 3.44 -12.05 10.02
CA LEU A 10 2.02 -12.40 10.19
C LEU A 10 1.20 -11.18 10.61
N LEU A 11 1.67 -10.41 11.58
CA LEU A 11 0.99 -9.19 12.02
C LEU A 11 0.91 -8.16 10.88
N GLY A 12 2.04 -7.88 10.23
CA GLY A 12 2.10 -6.91 9.12
C GLY A 12 1.19 -7.30 7.96
N TRP A 13 1.23 -8.56 7.51
CA TRP A 13 0.38 -9.04 6.42
C TRP A 13 -1.10 -9.03 6.81
N THR A 14 -1.43 -9.38 8.06
CA THR A 14 -2.81 -9.31 8.57
C THR A 14 -3.32 -7.87 8.53
N CYS A 15 -2.56 -6.90 9.04
CA CYS A 15 -2.92 -5.49 8.99
C CYS A 15 -3.06 -4.99 7.54
N PHE A 16 -2.17 -5.40 6.65
CA PHE A 16 -2.24 -5.07 5.23
C PHE A 16 -3.55 -5.56 4.58
N TYR A 17 -3.89 -6.86 4.70
CA TYR A 17 -5.09 -7.40 4.08
C TYR A 17 -6.39 -6.90 4.72
N ILE A 18 -6.40 -6.68 6.05
CA ILE A 18 -7.53 -6.01 6.71
C ILE A 18 -7.69 -4.60 6.16
N GLY A 19 -6.60 -3.84 6.02
CA GLY A 19 -6.59 -2.51 5.43
C GLY A 19 -7.13 -2.51 4.01
N VAL A 20 -6.62 -3.37 3.14
CA VAL A 20 -7.08 -3.52 1.74
C VAL A 20 -8.57 -3.87 1.66
N ALA A 21 -9.04 -4.85 2.45
CA ALA A 21 -10.45 -5.22 2.48
C ALA A 21 -11.31 -4.05 2.96
N ALA A 22 -10.89 -3.34 4.00
CA ALA A 22 -11.58 -2.16 4.51
C ALA A 22 -11.56 -0.98 3.54
N VAL A 23 -10.53 -0.80 2.70
CA VAL A 23 -10.52 0.19 1.61
C VAL A 23 -11.68 -0.07 0.65
N ALA A 24 -11.95 -1.32 0.26
CA ALA A 24 -13.05 -1.63 -0.66
C ALA A 24 -14.41 -1.11 -0.14
N PHE A 25 -14.70 -1.33 1.14
CA PHE A 25 -15.92 -0.83 1.79
C PHE A 25 -15.90 0.68 1.99
N GLY A 26 -14.78 1.23 2.46
CA GLY A 26 -14.58 2.66 2.69
C GLY A 26 -14.72 3.49 1.42
N SER A 27 -14.08 3.04 0.34
CA SER A 27 -14.14 3.67 -0.97
C SER A 27 -15.54 3.63 -1.55
N SER A 28 -16.23 2.48 -1.44
CA SER A 28 -17.62 2.36 -1.86
C SER A 28 -18.52 3.33 -1.10
N TYR A 29 -18.36 3.42 0.23
CA TYR A 29 -19.14 4.32 1.07
C TYR A 29 -18.92 5.80 0.73
N TYR A 30 -17.68 6.19 0.46
CA TYR A 30 -17.33 7.52 -0.02
C TYR A 30 -18.00 7.83 -1.38
N HIS A 31 -17.91 6.91 -2.34
CA HIS A 31 -18.45 7.11 -3.68
C HIS A 31 -19.98 7.17 -3.75
N LEU A 32 -20.70 6.63 -2.76
CA LEU A 32 -22.15 6.82 -2.66
C LEU A 32 -22.57 8.28 -2.45
N LYS A 33 -21.76 9.07 -1.74
CA LYS A 33 -21.99 10.52 -1.54
C LYS A 33 -20.69 11.18 -1.11
N PRO A 34 -19.86 11.66 -2.06
CA PRO A 34 -18.55 12.22 -1.76
C PRO A 34 -18.64 13.38 -0.76
N ASN A 35 -17.92 13.27 0.36
CA ASN A 35 -17.67 14.33 1.34
C ASN A 35 -16.51 13.91 2.26
N ASP A 36 -15.91 14.87 2.97
CA ASP A 36 -14.72 14.61 3.80
C ASP A 36 -14.96 13.62 4.93
N ALA A 37 -16.14 13.66 5.57
CA ALA A 37 -16.47 12.74 6.65
C ALA A 37 -16.52 11.28 6.16
N ARG A 38 -16.94 11.05 4.91
CA ARG A 38 -16.90 9.73 4.29
C ARG A 38 -15.52 9.37 3.75
N LEU A 39 -14.76 10.35 3.27
CA LEU A 39 -13.41 10.16 2.75
C LEU A 39 -12.42 9.68 3.82
N VAL A 40 -12.66 10.01 5.10
CA VAL A 40 -11.92 9.42 6.24
C VAL A 40 -11.95 7.88 6.17
N TRP A 41 -13.12 7.30 5.86
CA TRP A 41 -13.30 5.84 5.83
C TRP A 41 -12.64 5.17 4.62
N ASP A 42 -12.33 5.91 3.56
CA ASP A 42 -11.52 5.44 2.44
C ASP A 42 -10.02 5.56 2.76
N ARG A 43 -9.59 6.72 3.27
CA ARG A 43 -8.18 7.01 3.51
C ARG A 43 -7.58 6.29 4.72
N LEU A 44 -8.35 6.10 5.79
CA LEU A 44 -7.84 5.46 7.01
C LEU A 44 -7.40 4.00 6.74
N PRO A 45 -8.25 3.12 6.18
CA PRO A 45 -7.83 1.77 5.79
C PRO A 45 -6.66 1.76 4.81
N MET A 46 -6.61 2.75 3.91
CA MET A 46 -5.52 2.89 2.95
C MET A 46 -4.19 3.19 3.66
N THR A 47 -4.17 4.08 4.65
CA THR A 47 -2.95 4.33 5.44
C THR A 47 -2.50 3.11 6.24
N ILE A 48 -3.43 2.30 6.76
CA ILE A 48 -3.11 1.03 7.44
C ILE A 48 -2.42 0.10 6.45
N ALA A 49 -2.92 -0.03 5.22
CA ALA A 49 -2.29 -0.86 4.20
C ALA A 49 -0.87 -0.36 3.85
N PHE A 50 -0.69 0.93 3.58
CA PHE A 50 0.62 1.50 3.22
C PHE A 50 1.67 1.40 4.32
N THR A 51 1.25 1.61 5.57
CA THR A 51 2.18 1.56 6.70
C THR A 51 2.54 0.12 7.06
N SER A 52 1.58 -0.81 6.95
CA SER A 52 1.83 -2.25 7.15
C SER A 52 2.77 -2.82 6.10
N ILE A 53 2.53 -2.52 4.82
CA ILE A 53 3.37 -3.04 3.73
C ILE A 53 4.81 -2.49 3.82
N MET A 54 4.97 -1.23 4.23
CA MET A 54 6.30 -0.65 4.48
C MET A 54 7.02 -1.38 5.63
N ALA A 55 6.32 -1.67 6.73
CA ALA A 55 6.89 -2.41 7.87
C ALA A 55 7.33 -3.83 7.47
N ILE A 56 6.48 -4.56 6.73
CA ILE A 56 6.81 -5.87 6.16
C ILE A 56 8.05 -5.78 5.27
N PHE A 57 8.13 -4.76 4.43
CA PHE A 57 9.26 -4.58 3.54
C PHE A 57 10.57 -4.34 4.31
N ILE A 58 10.52 -3.63 5.44
CA ILE A 58 11.65 -3.47 6.36
C ILE A 58 12.06 -4.82 6.98
N ILE A 59 11.09 -5.66 7.39
CA ILE A 59 11.36 -7.02 7.88
C ILE A 59 12.10 -7.85 6.82
N GLU A 60 11.63 -7.82 5.58
CA GLU A 60 12.17 -8.65 4.50
C GLU A 60 13.52 -8.18 3.95
N ARG A 61 13.85 -6.88 4.08
CA ARG A 61 15.07 -6.30 3.46
C ARG A 61 16.13 -5.87 4.43
N ILE A 62 15.76 -5.41 5.61
CA ILE A 62 16.71 -4.81 6.55
C ILE A 62 16.96 -5.76 7.72
N ASP A 63 15.95 -5.96 8.55
CA ASP A 63 16.10 -6.66 9.83
C ASP A 63 14.72 -6.99 10.39
N ASP A 64 14.55 -8.23 10.84
CA ASP A 64 13.25 -8.75 11.27
C ASP A 64 12.76 -8.05 12.55
N ARG A 65 13.64 -7.83 13.51
CA ARG A 65 13.32 -7.20 14.79
C ARG A 65 12.98 -5.73 14.60
N LYS A 66 13.81 -4.97 13.88
CA LYS A 66 13.54 -3.55 13.60
C LYS A 66 12.26 -3.39 12.78
N GLY A 67 12.04 -4.25 11.79
CA GLY A 67 10.82 -4.24 10.99
C GLY A 67 9.57 -4.53 11.83
N THR A 68 9.62 -5.54 12.71
CA THR A 68 8.51 -5.87 13.62
C THR A 68 8.21 -4.70 14.57
N ILE A 69 9.23 -4.09 15.17
CA ILE A 69 9.08 -2.92 16.04
C ILE A 69 8.52 -1.72 15.27
N SER A 70 8.83 -1.59 13.97
CA SER A 70 8.36 -0.48 13.14
C SER A 70 6.86 -0.51 12.81
N ILE A 71 6.17 -1.66 12.97
CA ILE A 71 4.74 -1.79 12.67
C ILE A 71 3.92 -0.77 13.48
N ILE A 72 4.12 -0.70 14.79
CA ILE A 72 3.37 0.18 15.68
C ILE A 72 3.56 1.67 15.32
N PRO A 73 4.79 2.22 15.27
CA PRO A 73 4.98 3.63 14.95
C PRO A 73 4.52 3.98 13.53
N LEU A 74 4.66 3.08 12.54
CA LEU A 74 4.16 3.33 11.19
C LEU A 74 2.62 3.39 11.17
N LEU A 75 1.93 2.44 11.82
CA LEU A 75 0.46 2.48 11.93
C LEU A 75 -0.03 3.75 12.65
N LEU A 76 0.65 4.15 13.72
CA LEU A 76 0.35 5.40 14.43
C LEU A 76 0.57 6.62 13.55
N ALA A 77 1.67 6.66 12.76
CA ALA A 77 1.91 7.73 11.81
C ALA A 77 0.80 7.81 10.74
N GLY A 78 0.34 6.66 10.24
CA GLY A 78 -0.82 6.56 9.35
C GLY A 78 -2.08 7.16 9.96
N LEU A 79 -2.45 6.71 11.16
CA LEU A 79 -3.62 7.21 11.89
C LEU A 79 -3.53 8.72 12.15
N LEU A 80 -2.40 9.19 12.69
CA LEU A 80 -2.16 10.59 12.99
C LEU A 80 -2.21 11.46 11.73
N SER A 81 -1.76 10.95 10.58
CA SER A 81 -1.84 11.69 9.32
C SER A 81 -3.29 11.98 8.90
N ILE A 82 -4.22 11.04 9.16
CA ILE A 82 -5.65 11.20 8.87
C ILE A 82 -6.31 12.14 9.88
N LEU A 83 -6.00 11.99 11.17
CA LEU A 83 -6.50 12.90 12.20
C LEU A 83 -6.03 14.33 11.97
N TYR A 84 -4.77 14.50 11.57
CA TYR A 84 -4.19 15.79 11.22
C TYR A 84 -4.91 16.42 10.03
N TRP A 85 -5.08 15.68 8.93
CA TRP A 85 -5.87 16.16 7.80
C TRP A 85 -7.29 16.54 8.23
N ARG A 86 -7.95 15.71 9.05
CA ARG A 86 -9.34 15.96 9.46
C ARG A 86 -9.53 17.24 10.28
N TYR A 87 -8.52 17.64 11.05
CA TYR A 87 -8.58 18.80 11.94
C TYR A 87 -7.99 20.07 11.32
N PHE A 88 -6.90 19.94 10.55
CA PHE A 88 -6.15 21.07 10.00
C PHE A 88 -6.33 21.26 8.49
N ASP A 89 -7.10 20.38 7.83
CA ASP A 89 -7.32 20.36 6.38
C ASP A 89 -6.03 20.35 5.54
N ASP A 90 -4.97 19.76 6.10
CA ASP A 90 -3.67 19.64 5.46
C ASP A 90 -3.35 18.18 5.12
N LEU A 91 -3.22 17.93 3.82
CA LEU A 91 -3.01 16.62 3.23
C LEU A 91 -1.55 16.18 3.18
N ARG A 92 -0.59 17.07 3.44
CA ARG A 92 0.84 16.77 3.25
C ARG A 92 1.31 15.57 4.07
N PRO A 93 0.95 15.40 5.36
CA PRO A 93 1.34 14.22 6.12
C PRO A 93 0.76 12.92 5.55
N TYR A 94 -0.50 12.95 5.13
CA TYR A 94 -1.14 11.79 4.48
C TYR A 94 -0.46 11.46 3.14
N ALA A 95 -0.13 12.48 2.35
CA ALA A 95 0.60 12.30 1.10
C ALA A 95 1.97 11.65 1.33
N LEU A 96 2.70 12.01 2.39
CA LEU A 96 3.94 11.33 2.76
C LEU A 96 3.71 9.84 3.06
N VAL A 97 2.70 9.52 3.88
CA VAL A 97 2.35 8.13 4.19
C VAL A 97 2.00 7.33 2.93
N GLN A 98 1.32 7.97 1.97
CA GLN A 98 0.92 7.32 0.73
C GLN A 98 2.07 7.15 -0.27
N PHE A 99 2.87 8.19 -0.51
CA PHE A 99 3.84 8.22 -1.60
C PHE A 99 5.25 7.78 -1.22
N VAL A 100 5.66 7.88 0.05
CA VAL A 100 6.99 7.42 0.48
C VAL A 100 7.16 5.92 0.21
N PRO A 101 6.21 5.02 0.56
CA PRO A 101 6.34 3.60 0.25
C PRO A 101 6.48 3.33 -1.26
N CYS A 102 5.83 4.13 -2.12
CA CYS A 102 5.88 3.95 -3.57
C CYS A 102 7.26 4.19 -4.18
N ILE A 103 8.09 4.99 -3.50
CA ILE A 103 9.47 5.26 -3.92
C ILE A 103 10.43 4.35 -3.16
N ALA A 104 10.25 4.25 -1.84
CA ALA A 104 11.15 3.50 -0.98
C ALA A 104 11.16 2.00 -1.30
N ILE A 105 9.99 1.39 -1.54
CA ILE A 105 9.89 -0.05 -1.83
C ILE A 105 10.65 -0.40 -3.11
N PRO A 106 10.45 0.24 -4.28
CA PRO A 106 11.23 -0.05 -5.48
C PRO A 106 12.73 0.18 -5.30
N VAL A 107 13.12 1.30 -4.71
CA VAL A 107 14.54 1.65 -4.51
C VAL A 107 15.21 0.60 -3.64
N MET A 108 14.61 0.27 -2.50
CA MET A 108 15.14 -0.76 -1.60
C MET A 108 15.06 -2.17 -2.21
N ALA A 109 14.04 -2.50 -3.02
CA ALA A 109 13.93 -3.79 -3.70
C ALA A 109 15.07 -4.04 -4.69
N ILE A 110 15.56 -2.96 -5.33
CA ILE A 110 16.68 -3.00 -6.28
C ILE A 110 18.02 -3.02 -5.53
N LEU A 111 18.15 -2.22 -4.47
CA LEU A 111 19.43 -2.01 -3.78
C LEU A 111 19.74 -3.04 -2.69
N LEU A 112 18.74 -3.66 -2.08
CA LEU A 112 18.91 -4.55 -0.93
C LEU A 112 18.59 -6.01 -1.29
N PRO A 113 19.46 -6.98 -0.90
CA PRO A 113 19.24 -8.38 -1.18
C PRO A 113 17.93 -8.87 -0.52
N PRO A 114 17.09 -9.62 -1.24
CA PRO A 114 15.85 -10.14 -0.68
C PRO A 114 16.10 -11.28 0.31
N MET A 115 15.28 -11.37 1.36
CA MET A 115 15.22 -12.56 2.21
C MET A 115 14.49 -13.73 1.53
N TYR A 116 13.60 -13.43 0.57
CA TYR A 116 12.71 -14.40 -0.07
C TYR A 116 12.84 -14.38 -1.60
N THR A 117 12.65 -15.55 -2.22
CA THR A 117 12.51 -15.66 -3.68
C THR A 117 11.30 -14.86 -4.17
N HIS A 118 11.20 -14.64 -5.48
CA HIS A 118 10.09 -13.89 -6.11
C HIS A 118 9.99 -12.43 -5.67
N SER A 119 11.09 -11.85 -5.17
CA SER A 119 11.25 -10.43 -4.85
C SER A 119 10.79 -9.46 -5.94
N ALA A 120 10.88 -9.84 -7.22
CA ALA A 120 10.42 -9.03 -8.36
C ALA A 120 8.92 -8.66 -8.30
N TYR A 121 8.09 -9.42 -7.57
CA TYR A 121 6.68 -9.09 -7.37
C TYR A 121 6.46 -7.77 -6.61
N TRP A 122 7.42 -7.36 -5.77
CA TRP A 122 7.41 -6.04 -5.14
C TRP A 122 7.49 -4.91 -6.18
N LEU A 123 8.27 -5.09 -7.25
CA LEU A 123 8.38 -4.14 -8.36
C LEU A 123 7.10 -4.11 -9.20
N TRP A 124 6.49 -5.27 -9.47
CA TRP A 124 5.19 -5.34 -10.14
C TRP A 124 4.10 -4.62 -9.35
N ALA A 125 4.01 -4.87 -8.03
CA ALA A 125 3.07 -4.19 -7.15
C ALA A 125 3.27 -2.67 -7.17
N ALA A 126 4.52 -2.20 -7.05
CA ALA A 126 4.82 -0.77 -7.13
C ALA A 126 4.49 -0.17 -8.51
N GLY A 127 4.77 -0.89 -9.60
CA GLY A 127 4.46 -0.47 -10.96
C GLY A 127 2.96 -0.29 -11.20
N PHE A 128 2.14 -1.24 -10.74
CA PHE A 128 0.67 -1.12 -10.83
C PHE A 128 0.11 0.00 -9.97
N TYR A 129 0.68 0.25 -8.80
CA TYR A 129 0.29 1.40 -8.00
C TYR A 129 0.65 2.73 -8.67
N LEU A 130 1.85 2.83 -9.25
CA LEU A 130 2.27 4.01 -9.99
C LEU A 130 1.35 4.25 -11.21
N LEU A 131 1.01 3.18 -11.93
CA LEU A 131 0.04 3.24 -13.03
C LEU A 131 -1.32 3.77 -12.55
N ALA A 132 -1.83 3.29 -11.41
CA ALA A 132 -3.06 3.81 -10.83
C ALA A 132 -2.99 5.32 -10.55
N LYS A 133 -1.84 5.84 -10.12
CA LYS A 133 -1.65 7.29 -9.90
C LYS A 133 -1.58 8.09 -11.19
N VAL A 134 -1.00 7.53 -12.25
CA VAL A 134 -1.02 8.14 -13.58
C VAL A 134 -2.46 8.20 -14.11
N GLU A 135 -3.22 7.11 -13.97
CA GLU A 135 -4.62 7.04 -14.38
C GLU A 135 -5.51 8.01 -13.59
N GLU A 136 -5.26 8.16 -12.29
CA GLU A 136 -5.92 9.17 -11.44
C GLU A 136 -5.65 10.59 -11.94
N ALA A 137 -4.40 10.92 -12.27
CA ALA A 137 -4.03 12.23 -12.81
C ALA A 137 -4.59 12.47 -14.22
N ALA A 138 -4.73 11.42 -15.01
CA ALA A 138 -5.22 11.46 -16.39
C ALA A 138 -6.74 11.21 -16.51
N ASP A 139 -7.51 11.25 -15.41
CA ASP A 139 -8.91 10.79 -15.35
C ASP A 139 -9.77 11.28 -16.52
N LYS A 140 -9.82 12.60 -16.73
CA LYS A 140 -10.60 13.22 -17.80
C LYS A 140 -10.06 12.96 -19.20
N VAL A 141 -8.73 12.84 -19.34
CA VAL A 141 -8.09 12.55 -20.62
C VAL A 141 -8.46 11.14 -21.08
N ILE A 142 -8.32 10.17 -20.17
CA ILE A 142 -8.73 8.78 -20.40
C ILE A 142 -10.23 8.71 -20.73
N TYR A 143 -11.07 9.41 -19.95
CA TYR A 143 -12.51 9.45 -20.19
C TYR A 143 -12.88 10.00 -21.58
N GLY A 144 -12.11 10.97 -22.10
CA GLY A 144 -12.28 11.46 -23.47
C GLY A 144 -11.83 10.45 -24.52
N TRP A 145 -10.67 9.81 -24.34
CA TRP A 145 -10.12 8.82 -25.27
C TRP A 145 -10.96 7.55 -25.36
N THR A 146 -11.62 7.16 -24.27
CA THR A 146 -12.49 5.98 -24.22
C THR A 146 -13.93 6.27 -24.66
N HIS A 147 -14.19 7.43 -25.29
CA HIS A 147 -15.53 7.87 -25.68
C HIS A 147 -16.54 7.82 -24.53
N HIS A 148 -16.12 8.24 -23.34
CA HIS A 148 -16.95 8.31 -22.13
C HIS A 148 -17.42 6.95 -21.58
N ILE A 149 -16.76 5.85 -21.94
CA ILE A 149 -17.10 4.50 -21.44
C ILE A 149 -16.40 4.21 -20.11
N VAL A 150 -15.12 4.56 -19.99
CA VAL A 150 -14.29 4.28 -18.80
C VAL A 150 -13.43 5.49 -18.45
N SER A 151 -13.44 5.94 -17.19
CA SER A 151 -12.58 7.03 -16.72
C SER A 151 -11.27 6.51 -16.12
N GLY A 152 -10.26 7.37 -16.01
CA GLY A 152 -9.02 7.00 -15.32
C GLY A 152 -9.24 6.68 -13.84
N HIS A 153 -10.25 7.27 -13.20
CA HIS A 153 -10.67 6.93 -11.85
C HIS A 153 -11.29 5.53 -11.74
N THR A 154 -11.90 4.99 -12.79
CA THR A 154 -12.28 3.57 -12.81
C THR A 154 -11.03 2.68 -12.95
N LEU A 155 -10.14 3.02 -13.89
CA LEU A 155 -8.93 2.24 -14.14
C LEU A 155 -7.99 2.22 -12.93
N LYS A 156 -7.83 3.36 -12.23
CA LYS A 156 -6.96 3.43 -11.05
C LYS A 156 -7.35 2.41 -9.99
N HIS A 157 -8.66 2.17 -9.81
CA HIS A 157 -9.14 1.22 -8.81
C HIS A 157 -8.78 -0.21 -9.21
N LEU A 158 -8.89 -0.53 -10.50
CA LEU A 158 -8.48 -1.83 -11.05
C LEU A 158 -6.96 -2.02 -10.93
N CYS A 159 -6.16 -1.02 -11.30
CA CYS A 159 -4.71 -1.07 -11.18
C CYS A 159 -4.24 -1.13 -9.72
N ALA A 160 -4.85 -0.37 -8.81
CA ALA A 160 -4.57 -0.45 -7.38
C ALA A 160 -4.95 -1.81 -6.79
N ALA A 161 -6.02 -2.45 -7.27
CA ALA A 161 -6.42 -3.79 -6.83
C ALA A 161 -5.42 -4.88 -7.25
N MET A 162 -4.58 -4.63 -8.26
CA MET A 162 -3.51 -5.58 -8.63
C MET A 162 -2.38 -5.64 -7.61
N VAL A 163 -2.18 -4.60 -6.79
CA VAL A 163 -1.16 -4.57 -5.73
C VAL A 163 -1.29 -5.77 -4.78
N PRO A 164 -2.43 -5.98 -4.07
CA PRO A 164 -2.59 -7.15 -3.21
C PRO A 164 -2.56 -8.47 -3.99
N VAL A 165 -2.96 -8.50 -5.27
CA VAL A 165 -2.89 -9.72 -6.10
C VAL A 165 -1.45 -10.17 -6.31
N PHE A 166 -0.56 -9.27 -6.74
CA PHE A 166 0.86 -9.61 -6.93
C PHE A 166 1.53 -10.01 -5.62
N LEU A 167 1.22 -9.33 -4.52
CA LEU A 167 1.76 -9.69 -3.20
C LEU A 167 1.22 -11.03 -2.69
N THR A 168 -0.05 -11.36 -2.98
CA THR A 168 -0.62 -12.68 -2.69
C THR A 168 0.11 -13.77 -3.49
N LEU A 169 0.34 -13.54 -4.78
CA LEU A 169 1.07 -14.49 -5.64
C LEU A 169 2.51 -14.68 -5.16
N MET A 170 3.17 -13.60 -4.73
CA MET A 170 4.48 -13.65 -4.11
C MET A 170 4.45 -14.50 -2.84
N LEU A 171 3.54 -14.22 -1.91
CA LEU A 171 3.41 -14.97 -0.65
C LEU A 171 3.14 -16.45 -0.87
N ALA A 172 2.33 -16.80 -1.87
CA ALA A 172 1.98 -18.18 -2.19
C ALA A 172 3.15 -18.98 -2.81
N LYS A 173 4.10 -18.30 -3.46
CA LYS A 173 5.19 -18.93 -4.22
C LYS A 173 6.57 -18.79 -3.58
N ARG A 174 6.75 -17.80 -2.70
CA ARG A 174 8.06 -17.47 -2.15
C ARG A 174 8.58 -18.58 -1.24
N THR A 175 9.90 -18.72 -1.24
CA THR A 175 10.68 -19.54 -0.32
C THR A 175 11.82 -18.69 0.22
N VAL A 176 12.46 -19.12 1.30
CA VAL A 176 13.68 -18.43 1.80
C VAL A 176 14.75 -18.47 0.71
N GLU A 177 15.36 -17.32 0.44
CA GLU A 177 16.51 -17.22 -0.47
C GLU A 177 17.75 -17.77 0.25
N THR A 178 18.39 -18.77 -0.35
CA THR A 178 19.52 -19.49 0.29
C THR A 178 20.88 -18.80 0.08
N GLU A 179 20.94 -17.82 -0.82
CA GLU A 179 22.16 -17.08 -1.17
C GLU A 179 22.06 -15.60 -0.74
N ARG A 180 22.08 -15.34 0.56
CA ARG A 180 22.00 -13.98 1.13
C ARG A 180 23.37 -13.41 1.49
#